data_AF-A0A350I7Y3-F1
#
_entry.id   AF-A0A350I7Y3-F1
#
_cell.length_a   1.000
_cell.length_b   1.000
_cell.length_c   1.000
_cell.angle_alpha   90.00
_cell.angle_beta   90.00
_cell.angle_gamma   90.00
#
_symmetry.space_group_name_H-M   'P 1'
#
loop_
_entity.id
_entity.type
_entity.pdbx_description
1 polymer ?
#
loop_
_entity_poly.entity_id
_entity_poly.type
_entity_poly.pdbx_seq_one_letter_code
_entity_poly.pdbx_strand_id
1 'polypeptide(L)'
;MKAVISNRIYMEIDPVDLPSIDKALTYKIDNYRSDLPPVIIKSLRVIKKNLISIPSGRLDLVPKGYEIKDKRIKVSEKFPEFKFKLRDSQEKVYNELEDSAIINASVSWGKTFTALAIARKLGQKTLIICHTVALRNQWQKETVKVFGIQPGVIGSGRFEIDSPIVIGNIQTLYKHKEKISKAFGTIIIDECHHTPANTFNKLVDSSFARYKIGLSGTVERKDGKHVMLSDYFGQTRFAPPKENYMEPSIDIIQSKIRFM
;
A
#
# COMPACT_ATOMS: atom_id res chain seq x y z
N MET A 1 -7.38 -7.92 -28.22
CA MET A 1 -6.99 -8.80 -27.08
C MET A 1 -7.69 -8.33 -25.81
N LYS A 2 -7.71 -9.14 -24.75
CA LYS A 2 -8.43 -8.83 -23.51
C LYS A 2 -7.47 -8.74 -22.33
N ALA A 3 -7.72 -7.78 -21.43
CA ALA A 3 -7.07 -7.67 -20.13
C ALA A 3 -8.11 -7.83 -19.02
N VAL A 4 -7.90 -8.79 -18.13
CA VAL A 4 -8.73 -9.02 -16.94
C VAL A 4 -7.99 -8.48 -15.72
N ILE A 5 -8.54 -7.45 -15.10
CA ILE A 5 -7.99 -6.86 -13.88
C ILE A 5 -8.67 -7.53 -12.69
N SER A 6 -7.91 -8.19 -11.82
CA SER A 6 -8.41 -8.76 -10.58
C SER A 6 -7.44 -8.44 -9.43
N ASN A 7 -7.02 -9.43 -8.64
CA ASN A 7 -5.88 -9.31 -7.73
C ASN A 7 -4.55 -9.00 -8.45
N ARG A 8 -4.45 -9.41 -9.72
CA ARG A 8 -3.40 -9.08 -10.69
C ARG A 8 -4.04 -8.77 -12.04
N ILE A 9 -3.28 -8.25 -13.00
CA ILE A 9 -3.77 -8.08 -14.37
C ILE A 9 -3.35 -9.32 -15.15
N TYR A 10 -4.30 -9.96 -15.82
CA TYR A 10 -4.07 -11.11 -16.70
C TYR A 10 -4.43 -10.69 -18.12
N MET A 11 -3.51 -10.83 -19.05
CA MET A 11 -3.76 -10.39 -20.43
C MET A 11 -3.03 -11.24 -21.44
N GLU A 12 -3.70 -11.45 -22.57
CA GLU A 12 -3.07 -12.01 -23.76
C GLU A 12 -2.14 -10.97 -24.38
N ILE A 13 -0.98 -11.37 -24.86
CA ILE A 13 0.00 -10.43 -25.39
C ILE A 13 0.65 -10.94 -26.67
N ASP A 14 0.91 -10.03 -27.60
CA ASP A 14 1.75 -10.31 -28.75
C ASP A 14 3.20 -10.54 -28.28
N PRO A 15 3.90 -11.59 -28.75
CA PRO A 15 5.32 -11.79 -28.45
C PRO A 15 6.21 -10.56 -28.68
N VAL A 16 5.84 -9.66 -29.60
CA VAL A 16 6.58 -8.42 -29.87
C VAL A 16 6.55 -7.43 -28.70
N ASP A 17 5.45 -7.40 -27.93
CA ASP A 17 5.30 -6.45 -26.82
C ASP A 17 5.96 -6.95 -25.52
N LEU A 18 6.12 -8.26 -25.38
CA LEU A 18 6.62 -8.91 -24.16
C LEU A 18 7.97 -8.36 -23.65
N PRO A 19 8.99 -8.11 -24.49
CA PRO A 19 10.27 -7.58 -24.01
C PRO A 19 10.16 -6.21 -23.34
N SER A 20 9.28 -5.34 -23.84
CA SER A 20 9.07 -4.00 -23.28
C SER A 20 8.44 -4.06 -21.88
N ILE A 21 7.44 -4.94 -21.72
CA ILE A 21 6.75 -5.16 -20.45
C ILE A 21 7.66 -5.89 -19.44
N ASP A 22 8.39 -6.92 -19.87
CA ASP A 22 9.35 -7.62 -19.00
C ASP A 22 10.41 -6.66 -18.49
N LYS A 23 10.94 -5.78 -19.34
CA LYS A 23 11.90 -4.74 -18.93
C LYS A 23 11.29 -3.77 -17.91
N ALA A 24 10.05 -3.32 -18.13
CA ALA A 24 9.35 -2.41 -17.21
C ALA A 24 8.98 -3.02 -15.85
N LEU A 25 9.05 -4.34 -15.72
CA LEU A 25 8.76 -5.13 -14.51
C LEU A 25 9.98 -5.90 -13.99
N THR A 26 11.17 -5.61 -14.53
CA THR A 26 12.44 -6.17 -14.08
C THR A 26 13.21 -5.10 -13.33
N TYR A 27 13.35 -5.29 -12.02
CA TYR A 27 14.06 -4.39 -11.13
C TYR A 27 15.43 -4.97 -10.81
N LYS A 28 16.48 -4.24 -11.18
CA LYS A 28 17.86 -4.54 -10.79
C LYS A 28 18.21 -3.69 -9.58
N ILE A 29 18.57 -4.34 -8.49
CA ILE A 29 18.85 -3.69 -7.21
C ILE A 29 20.26 -4.09 -6.79
N ASP A 30 21.15 -3.11 -6.69
CA ASP A 30 22.52 -3.35 -6.27
C ASP A 30 22.58 -3.72 -4.78
N ASN A 31 23.50 -4.61 -4.44
CA ASN A 31 23.75 -4.95 -3.05
C ASN A 31 24.57 -3.87 -2.36
N TYR A 32 24.36 -3.70 -1.06
CA TYR A 32 25.21 -2.81 -0.24
C TYR A 32 26.69 -3.23 -0.29
N ARG A 33 26.92 -4.52 -0.47
CA ARG A 33 28.23 -5.14 -0.69
C ARG A 33 28.50 -5.24 -2.19
N SER A 34 29.51 -4.51 -2.67
CA SER A 34 29.88 -4.43 -4.09
C SER A 34 30.40 -5.74 -4.68
N ASP A 35 30.83 -6.67 -3.82
CA ASP A 35 31.27 -8.03 -4.19
C ASP A 35 30.11 -8.98 -4.49
N LEU A 36 28.88 -8.63 -4.07
CA LEU A 36 27.71 -9.47 -4.32
C LEU A 36 26.98 -9.05 -5.60
N PRO A 37 26.52 -10.02 -6.42
CA PRO A 37 25.78 -9.70 -7.63
C PRO A 37 24.46 -8.98 -7.29
N PRO A 38 23.95 -8.12 -8.17
CA PRO A 38 22.71 -7.39 -7.93
C PRO A 38 21.52 -8.35 -7.84
N VAL A 39 20.57 -8.01 -6.99
CA VAL A 39 19.30 -8.73 -6.86
C VAL A 39 18.39 -8.32 -8.02
N ILE A 40 18.00 -9.31 -8.82
CA ILE A 40 17.02 -9.11 -9.89
C ILE A 40 15.65 -9.57 -9.39
N ILE A 41 14.67 -8.66 -9.43
CA ILE A 41 13.29 -8.96 -9.07
C ILE A 41 12.43 -8.79 -10.32
N LYS A 42 11.71 -9.85 -10.70
CA LYS A 42 10.76 -9.82 -11.81
C LYS A 42 9.34 -9.92 -11.27
N SER A 43 8.54 -8.90 -11.55
CA SER A 43 7.12 -8.86 -11.16
C SER A 43 6.19 -9.49 -12.20
N LEU A 44 6.64 -9.65 -13.45
CA LEU A 44 5.91 -10.33 -14.52
C LEU A 44 5.90 -11.85 -14.30
N ARG A 45 4.76 -12.49 -14.59
CA ARG A 45 4.62 -13.95 -14.61
C ARG A 45 4.12 -14.40 -15.98
N VAL A 46 4.81 -15.33 -16.60
CA VAL A 46 4.32 -16.00 -17.81
C VAL A 46 3.45 -17.18 -17.39
N ILE A 47 2.18 -17.19 -17.77
CA ILE A 47 1.25 -18.28 -17.45
C ILE A 47 1.33 -19.37 -18.52
N LYS A 48 1.31 -18.96 -19.79
CA LYS A 48 1.54 -19.81 -20.97
C LYS A 48 2.00 -18.94 -22.14
N LYS A 49 2.31 -19.57 -23.28
CA LYS A 49 2.64 -18.89 -24.54
C LYS A 49 1.55 -17.84 -24.84
N ASN A 50 1.92 -16.56 -24.80
CA ASN A 50 1.08 -15.38 -25.03
C ASN A 50 0.08 -15.01 -23.92
N LEU A 51 0.16 -15.58 -22.71
CA LEU A 51 -0.65 -15.15 -21.57
C LEU A 51 0.26 -14.81 -20.39
N ILE A 52 0.21 -13.56 -19.96
CA ILE A 52 1.02 -13.05 -18.85
C ILE A 52 0.14 -12.55 -17.70
N SER A 53 0.75 -12.45 -16.53
CA SER A 53 0.19 -11.80 -15.37
C SER A 53 1.15 -10.75 -14.81
N ILE A 54 0.68 -9.51 -14.73
CA ILE A 54 1.44 -8.38 -14.18
C ILE A 54 0.75 -7.85 -12.90
N PRO A 55 1.45 -7.08 -12.07
CA PRO A 55 0.88 -6.50 -10.85
C PRO A 55 -0.33 -5.59 -11.10
N SER A 56 -1.27 -5.54 -10.17
CA SER A 56 -2.54 -4.80 -10.34
C SER A 56 -2.40 -3.28 -10.44
N GLY A 57 -1.30 -2.71 -9.93
CA GLY A 57 -1.02 -1.27 -10.02
C GLY A 57 -0.50 -0.83 -11.39
N ARG A 58 -0.08 -1.77 -12.24
CA ARG A 58 0.56 -1.48 -13.53
C ARG A 58 -0.41 -1.41 -14.71
N LEU A 59 -1.50 -0.67 -14.50
CA LEU A 59 -2.49 -0.40 -15.56
C LEU A 59 -1.87 0.36 -16.73
N ASP A 60 -0.78 1.12 -16.48
CA ASP A 60 0.03 1.80 -17.50
C ASP A 60 0.64 0.85 -18.53
N LEU A 61 0.82 -0.43 -18.19
CA LEU A 61 1.41 -1.44 -19.08
C LEU A 61 0.37 -2.21 -19.89
N VAL A 62 -0.93 -1.97 -19.70
CA VAL A 62 -1.96 -2.58 -20.54
C VAL A 62 -1.95 -1.86 -21.91
N PRO A 63 -1.72 -2.56 -23.03
CA PRO A 63 -1.63 -1.90 -24.33
C PRO A 63 -2.94 -1.20 -24.72
N LYS A 64 -2.83 -0.09 -25.46
CA LYS A 64 -3.99 0.66 -25.96
C LYS A 64 -4.84 -0.23 -26.86
N GLY A 65 -6.17 -0.12 -26.74
CA GLY A 65 -7.12 -0.90 -27.55
C GLY A 65 -7.49 -2.27 -26.98
N TYR A 66 -6.95 -2.65 -25.81
CA TYR A 66 -7.39 -3.85 -25.11
C TYR A 66 -8.79 -3.66 -24.52
N GLU A 67 -9.63 -4.70 -24.64
CA GLU A 67 -10.87 -4.78 -23.88
C GLU A 67 -10.54 -5.03 -22.41
N ILE A 68 -10.84 -4.05 -21.54
CA ILE A 68 -10.59 -4.16 -20.10
C ILE A 68 -11.82 -4.73 -19.40
N LYS A 69 -11.64 -5.88 -18.74
CA LYS A 69 -12.63 -6.47 -17.84
C LYS A 69 -12.17 -6.34 -16.40
N ASP A 70 -12.73 -5.37 -15.67
CA ASP A 70 -12.44 -5.18 -14.26
C ASP A 70 -13.25 -6.16 -13.39
N LYS A 71 -12.55 -7.09 -12.75
CA LYS A 71 -13.05 -8.07 -11.78
C LYS A 71 -12.52 -7.81 -10.37
N ARG A 72 -11.98 -6.62 -10.10
CA ARG A 72 -11.65 -6.20 -8.73
C ARG A 72 -12.93 -6.10 -7.91
N ILE A 73 -12.81 -6.37 -6.63
CA ILE A 73 -13.92 -6.41 -5.71
C ILE A 73 -14.18 -5.00 -5.18
N LYS A 74 -15.45 -4.62 -5.21
CA LYS A 74 -16.04 -3.53 -4.45
C LYS A 74 -16.96 -4.15 -3.40
N VAL A 75 -16.84 -3.70 -2.16
CA VAL A 75 -17.69 -4.11 -1.04
C VAL A 75 -18.23 -2.81 -0.45
N SER A 76 -19.31 -2.30 -1.03
CA SER A 76 -19.91 -1.05 -0.56
C SER A 76 -20.38 -1.19 0.88
N GLU A 77 -20.05 -0.21 1.72
CA GLU A 77 -20.28 -0.27 3.15
C GLU A 77 -20.66 1.11 3.68
N LYS A 78 -21.56 1.15 4.68
CA LYS A 78 -21.96 2.42 5.29
C LYS A 78 -21.02 2.76 6.44
N PHE A 79 -20.25 3.82 6.26
CA PHE A 79 -19.39 4.34 7.32
C PHE A 79 -20.18 5.29 8.24
N PRO A 80 -19.90 5.30 9.55
CA PRO A 80 -20.32 6.39 10.43
C PRO A 80 -19.74 7.72 9.98
N GLU A 81 -20.35 8.83 10.41
CA GLU A 81 -19.82 10.16 10.12
C GLU A 81 -18.42 10.35 10.68
N PHE A 82 -17.57 11.03 9.89
CA PHE A 82 -16.23 11.39 10.32
C PHE A 82 -16.32 12.68 11.15
N LYS A 83 -16.01 12.59 12.44
CA LYS A 83 -16.36 13.61 13.44
C LYS A 83 -15.51 14.90 13.42
N PHE A 84 -14.51 14.98 12.55
CA PHE A 84 -13.48 16.03 12.61
C PHE A 84 -13.24 16.67 11.25
N LYS A 85 -12.77 17.92 11.26
CA LYS A 85 -12.36 18.60 10.04
C LYS A 85 -10.91 18.21 9.66
N LEU A 86 -10.66 17.98 8.37
CA LEU A 86 -9.32 17.83 7.83
C LEU A 86 -8.60 19.18 7.81
N ARG A 87 -7.27 19.18 7.97
CA ARG A 87 -6.43 20.36 7.66
C ARG A 87 -6.36 20.56 6.16
N ASP A 88 -6.05 21.78 5.70
CA ASP A 88 -6.00 22.12 4.27
C ASP A 88 -5.09 21.17 3.45
N SER A 89 -3.92 20.82 3.97
CA SER A 89 -3.03 19.86 3.28
C SER A 89 -3.56 18.43 3.24
N GLN A 90 -4.34 18.04 4.24
CA GLN A 90 -5.02 16.74 4.31
C GLN A 90 -6.24 16.71 3.38
N GLU A 91 -7.01 17.81 3.36
CA GLU A 91 -8.18 18.00 2.51
C GLU A 91 -7.81 17.99 1.04
N LYS A 92 -6.68 18.60 0.66
CA LYS A 92 -6.16 18.52 -0.71
C LYS A 92 -5.94 17.08 -1.17
N VAL A 93 -5.21 16.28 -0.38
CA VAL A 93 -4.96 14.86 -0.69
C VAL A 93 -6.26 14.06 -0.69
N TYR A 94 -7.15 14.32 0.27
CA TYR A 94 -8.46 13.69 0.35
C TYR A 94 -9.31 13.97 -0.89
N ASN A 95 -9.34 15.20 -1.39
CA ASN A 95 -10.13 15.59 -2.57
C ASN A 95 -9.54 15.01 -3.86
N GLU A 96 -8.22 15.03 -4.02
CA GLU A 96 -7.55 14.55 -5.25
C GLU A 96 -7.47 13.02 -5.35
N LEU A 97 -7.51 12.28 -4.23
CA LEU A 97 -7.42 10.82 -4.26
C LEU A 97 -8.75 10.18 -4.69
N GLU A 98 -8.75 9.63 -5.91
CA GLU A 98 -9.88 8.90 -6.51
C GLU A 98 -9.61 7.40 -6.76
N ASP A 99 -8.34 7.00 -6.76
CA ASP A 99 -7.90 5.61 -6.99
C ASP A 99 -6.76 5.23 -6.04
N SER A 100 -6.18 4.06 -6.26
CA SER A 100 -4.99 3.55 -5.61
C SER A 100 -3.85 4.56 -5.73
N ALA A 101 -3.18 4.80 -4.61
CA ALA A 101 -2.12 5.79 -4.53
C ALA A 101 -1.17 5.52 -3.36
N ILE A 102 -0.01 6.16 -3.40
CA ILE A 102 0.92 6.24 -2.28
C ILE A 102 0.79 7.64 -1.66
N ILE A 103 0.50 7.70 -0.36
CA ILE A 103 0.56 8.92 0.42
C ILE A 103 1.89 8.93 1.17
N ASN A 104 2.85 9.68 0.62
CA ASN A 104 4.18 9.89 1.19
C ASN A 104 4.19 11.13 2.08
N ALA A 105 3.73 10.98 3.31
CA ALA A 105 3.60 12.09 4.25
C ALA A 105 4.44 11.85 5.51
N SER A 106 5.09 12.89 6.02
CA SER A 106 5.94 12.81 7.21
C SER A 106 5.17 12.32 8.46
N VAL A 107 5.92 12.00 9.52
CA VAL A 107 5.34 11.94 10.87
C VAL A 107 4.63 13.26 11.18
N SER A 108 3.67 13.27 12.12
CA SER A 108 2.81 14.42 12.49
C SER A 108 1.86 14.99 11.42
N TRP A 109 1.98 14.61 10.14
CA TRP A 109 0.99 14.99 9.11
C TRP A 109 -0.40 14.36 9.32
N GLY A 110 -0.52 13.32 10.14
CA GLY A 110 -1.81 12.67 10.41
C GLY A 110 -2.23 11.69 9.30
N LYS A 111 -1.29 10.83 8.88
CA LYS A 111 -1.53 9.75 7.89
C LYS A 111 -2.74 8.89 8.27
N THR A 112 -2.75 8.37 9.50
CA THR A 112 -3.83 7.53 10.05
C THR A 112 -5.19 8.23 9.95
N PHE A 113 -5.26 9.46 10.44
CA PHE A 113 -6.49 10.27 10.45
C PHE A 113 -7.02 10.53 9.04
N THR A 114 -6.14 10.95 8.12
CA THR A 114 -6.51 11.26 6.73
C THR A 114 -6.89 9.99 5.97
N ALA A 115 -6.20 8.87 6.21
CA ALA A 115 -6.50 7.59 5.59
C ALA A 115 -7.87 7.03 6.03
N LEU A 116 -8.28 7.27 7.28
CA LEU A 116 -9.63 6.93 7.75
C LEU A 116 -10.70 7.77 7.06
N ALA A 117 -10.47 9.08 6.87
CA ALA A 117 -11.36 9.93 6.08
C ALA A 117 -11.47 9.42 4.63
N ILE A 118 -10.35 9.06 4.00
CA ILE A 118 -10.32 8.50 2.64
C ILE A 118 -11.06 7.15 2.58
N ALA A 119 -10.92 6.29 3.58
CA ALA A 119 -11.67 5.02 3.66
C ALA A 119 -13.18 5.26 3.60
N ARG A 120 -13.67 6.26 4.35
CA ARG A 120 -15.07 6.71 4.29
C ARG A 120 -15.43 7.26 2.90
N LYS A 121 -14.59 8.13 2.31
CA LYS A 121 -14.82 8.70 0.97
C LYS A 121 -15.04 7.61 -0.09
N LEU A 122 -14.19 6.60 -0.09
CA LEU A 122 -14.28 5.48 -1.03
C LEU A 122 -15.50 4.58 -0.76
N GLY A 123 -16.04 4.62 0.46
CA GLY A 123 -17.28 3.92 0.83
C GLY A 123 -17.20 2.40 0.69
N GLN A 124 -15.99 1.83 0.78
CA GLN A 124 -15.75 0.40 0.68
C GLN A 124 -15.32 -0.17 2.03
N LYS A 125 -15.74 -1.39 2.32
CA LYS A 125 -15.22 -2.16 3.45
C LYS A 125 -13.69 -2.22 3.37
N THR A 126 -13.05 -1.73 4.42
CA THR A 126 -11.63 -1.38 4.39
C THR A 126 -10.82 -2.25 5.35
N LEU A 127 -9.77 -2.88 4.82
CA LEU A 127 -8.76 -3.55 5.62
C LEU A 127 -7.52 -2.65 5.77
N ILE A 128 -7.16 -2.35 7.02
CA ILE A 128 -5.90 -1.68 7.36
C ILE A 128 -4.88 -2.75 7.77
N ILE A 129 -3.71 -2.72 7.12
CA ILE A 129 -2.62 -3.67 7.30
C ILE A 129 -1.50 -2.98 8.07
N CYS A 130 -1.18 -3.52 9.26
CA CYS A 130 -0.12 -3.01 10.12
C CYS A 130 1.01 -4.05 10.31
N HIS A 131 2.24 -3.59 10.56
CA HIS A 131 3.38 -4.48 10.83
C HIS A 131 3.48 -4.93 12.29
N THR A 132 3.05 -4.08 13.23
CA THR A 132 3.18 -4.34 14.67
C THR A 132 1.85 -4.23 15.40
N VAL A 133 1.73 -4.89 16.56
CA VAL A 133 0.54 -4.81 17.41
C VAL A 133 0.34 -3.39 17.95
N ALA A 134 1.43 -2.66 18.23
CA ALA A 134 1.37 -1.28 18.68
C ALA A 134 0.70 -0.36 17.64
N LEU A 135 1.12 -0.46 16.36
CA LEU A 135 0.48 0.27 15.26
C LEU A 135 -1.00 -0.10 15.14
N ARG A 136 -1.33 -1.40 15.16
CA ARG A 136 -2.72 -1.86 15.13
C ARG A 136 -3.56 -1.24 16.25
N ASN A 137 -3.02 -1.14 17.46
CA ASN A 137 -3.72 -0.53 18.60
C ASN A 137 -3.90 0.99 18.44
N GLN A 138 -2.93 1.68 17.83
CA GLN A 138 -3.07 3.10 17.47
C GLN A 138 -4.19 3.31 16.44
N TRP A 139 -4.23 2.49 15.39
CA TRP A 139 -5.31 2.53 14.40
C TRP A 139 -6.69 2.23 15.00
N GLN A 140 -6.78 1.29 15.94
CA GLN A 140 -8.03 1.02 16.68
C GLN A 140 -8.51 2.25 17.44
N LYS A 141 -7.62 2.87 18.23
CA LYS A 141 -7.92 4.09 18.99
C LYS A 141 -8.36 5.24 18.07
N GLU A 142 -7.66 5.44 16.95
CA GLU A 142 -8.00 6.51 16.01
C GLU A 142 -9.35 6.24 15.32
N THR A 143 -9.66 4.99 14.99
CA THR A 143 -10.97 4.60 14.43
C THR A 143 -12.12 4.91 15.39
N VAL A 144 -11.97 4.54 16.67
CA VAL A 144 -12.95 4.86 17.72
C VAL A 144 -13.10 6.36 17.88
N LYS A 145 -12.00 7.10 17.87
CA LYS A 145 -12.00 8.56 17.97
C LYS A 145 -12.79 9.20 16.82
N VAL A 146 -12.45 8.89 15.57
CA VAL A 146 -13.01 9.60 14.39
C VAL A 146 -14.39 9.14 13.97
N PHE A 147 -14.75 7.87 14.22
CA PHE A 147 -16.04 7.29 13.80
C PHE A 147 -16.95 6.89 14.97
N GLY A 148 -16.43 6.75 16.19
CA GLY A 148 -17.21 6.27 17.33
C GLY A 148 -17.53 4.77 17.32
N ILE A 149 -16.89 3.99 16.44
CA ILE A 149 -17.11 2.54 16.34
C ILE A 149 -15.84 1.76 16.66
N GLN A 150 -16.02 0.53 17.15
CA GLN A 150 -14.92 -0.42 17.27
C GLN A 150 -14.66 -1.07 15.91
N PRO A 151 -13.41 -1.00 15.38
CA PRO A 151 -13.07 -1.77 14.19
C PRO A 151 -12.99 -3.27 14.51
N GLY A 152 -13.17 -4.09 13.48
CA GLY A 152 -12.89 -5.52 13.57
C GLY A 152 -11.38 -5.76 13.63
N VAL A 153 -10.96 -6.80 14.33
CA VAL A 153 -9.55 -7.15 14.48
C VAL A 153 -9.24 -8.54 13.90
N ILE A 154 -8.20 -8.61 13.06
CA ILE A 154 -7.59 -9.88 12.64
C ILE A 154 -6.17 -9.96 13.22
N GLY A 155 -6.01 -10.75 14.28
CA GLY A 155 -4.76 -10.84 15.03
C GLY A 155 -4.99 -11.08 16.53
N SER A 156 -3.97 -11.57 17.24
CA SER A 156 -4.07 -11.88 18.68
C SER A 156 -5.24 -12.83 19.02
N GLY A 157 -5.45 -13.87 18.21
CA GLY A 157 -6.53 -14.85 18.40
C GLY A 157 -7.91 -14.43 17.86
N ARG A 158 -8.04 -13.18 17.37
CA ARG A 158 -9.30 -12.66 16.82
C ARG A 158 -9.34 -12.75 15.30
N PHE A 159 -10.53 -13.00 14.76
CA PHE A 159 -10.84 -12.98 13.34
C PHE A 159 -12.22 -12.32 13.16
N GLU A 160 -12.26 -11.00 13.25
CA GLU A 160 -13.50 -10.23 13.19
C GLU A 160 -13.51 -9.44 11.87
N ILE A 161 -14.52 -9.67 11.05
CA ILE A 161 -14.62 -9.04 9.72
C ILE A 161 -15.92 -8.28 9.51
N ASP A 162 -16.81 -8.18 10.49
CA ASP A 162 -18.14 -7.61 10.25
C ASP A 162 -18.14 -6.08 10.17
N SER A 163 -17.25 -5.43 10.92
CA SER A 163 -17.10 -3.96 10.93
C SER A 163 -16.71 -3.38 9.55
N PRO A 164 -17.16 -2.16 9.21
CA PRO A 164 -16.73 -1.44 8.01
C PRO A 164 -15.22 -1.28 7.88
N ILE A 165 -14.55 -1.15 9.02
CA ILE A 165 -13.10 -1.05 9.14
C ILE A 165 -12.60 -2.26 9.91
N VAL A 166 -11.65 -2.97 9.32
CA VAL A 166 -10.95 -4.10 9.93
C VAL A 166 -9.47 -3.79 9.95
N ILE A 167 -8.79 -4.09 11.06
CA ILE A 167 -7.36 -3.82 11.22
C ILE A 167 -6.66 -5.12 11.56
N GLY A 168 -5.60 -5.45 10.82
CA GLY A 168 -4.89 -6.70 11.01
C GLY A 168 -3.38 -6.57 10.91
N ASN A 169 -2.70 -7.50 11.58
CA ASN A 169 -1.25 -7.61 11.47
C ASN A 169 -0.87 -8.48 10.28
N ILE A 170 0.15 -8.06 9.53
CA ILE A 170 0.59 -8.71 8.30
C ILE A 170 0.79 -10.22 8.42
N GLN A 171 1.39 -10.69 9.53
CA GLN A 171 1.69 -12.10 9.75
C GLN A 171 0.40 -12.94 9.89
N THR A 172 -0.60 -12.43 10.62
CA THR A 172 -1.89 -13.12 10.77
C THR A 172 -2.70 -13.03 9.50
N LEU A 173 -2.74 -11.86 8.85
CA LEU A 173 -3.42 -11.66 7.57
C LEU A 173 -2.88 -12.60 6.50
N TYR A 174 -1.56 -12.80 6.43
CA TYR A 174 -0.94 -13.74 5.49
C TYR A 174 -1.43 -15.18 5.67
N LYS A 175 -1.61 -15.65 6.92
CA LYS A 175 -2.16 -16.98 7.22
C LYS A 175 -3.62 -17.14 6.77
N HIS A 176 -4.37 -16.04 6.73
CA HIS A 176 -5.78 -16.03 6.33
C HIS A 176 -6.04 -15.43 4.95
N LYS A 177 -5.00 -15.18 4.15
CA LYS A 177 -5.07 -14.42 2.89
C LYS A 177 -6.15 -14.93 1.93
N GLU A 178 -6.36 -16.24 1.88
CA GLU A 178 -7.37 -16.86 1.02
C GLU A 178 -8.79 -16.49 1.47
N LYS A 179 -9.05 -16.57 2.78
CA LYS A 179 -10.34 -16.23 3.40
C LYS A 179 -10.69 -14.75 3.23
N ILE A 180 -9.69 -13.86 3.23
CA ILE A 180 -9.91 -12.41 3.17
C ILE A 180 -9.71 -11.79 1.78
N SER A 181 -9.21 -12.57 0.81
CA SER A 181 -8.80 -12.10 -0.52
C SER A 181 -9.86 -11.27 -1.26
N LYS A 182 -11.14 -11.57 -1.02
CA LYS A 182 -12.31 -10.93 -1.64
C LYS A 182 -13.24 -10.25 -0.63
N ALA A 183 -12.83 -10.12 0.63
CA ALA A 183 -13.67 -9.57 1.70
C ALA A 183 -13.68 -8.04 1.75
N PHE A 184 -12.71 -7.38 1.10
CA PHE A 184 -12.47 -5.95 1.23
C PHE A 184 -12.41 -5.28 -0.14
N GLY A 185 -13.08 -4.13 -0.28
CA GLY A 185 -13.02 -3.29 -1.47
C GLY A 185 -11.85 -2.30 -1.46
N THR A 186 -11.35 -1.98 -0.26
CA THR A 186 -10.17 -1.13 -0.05
C THR A 186 -9.18 -1.82 0.89
N ILE A 187 -7.89 -1.76 0.56
CA ILE A 187 -6.82 -2.05 1.50
C ILE A 187 -5.97 -0.80 1.71
N ILE A 188 -5.63 -0.53 2.97
CA ILE A 188 -4.73 0.54 3.37
C ILE A 188 -3.55 -0.11 4.06
N ILE A 189 -2.34 0.25 3.67
CA ILE A 189 -1.14 -0.37 4.20
C ILE A 189 -0.29 0.69 4.87
N ASP A 190 -0.18 0.56 6.19
CA ASP A 190 0.67 1.42 6.99
C ASP A 190 2.14 0.98 6.88
N GLU A 191 3.03 1.97 6.90
CA GLU A 191 4.44 1.80 6.54
C GLU A 191 4.65 0.91 5.32
N CYS A 192 3.99 1.28 4.22
CA CYS A 192 4.05 0.56 2.96
C CYS A 192 5.46 0.48 2.40
N HIS A 193 6.44 1.25 2.88
CA HIS A 193 7.83 1.04 2.50
C HIS A 193 8.32 -0.36 2.90
N HIS A 194 7.71 -1.08 3.84
CA HIS A 194 8.03 -2.50 4.11
C HIS A 194 7.45 -3.48 3.08
N THR A 195 6.66 -2.98 2.11
CA THR A 195 5.99 -3.78 1.06
C THR A 195 6.89 -4.78 0.33
N PRO A 196 8.14 -4.45 -0.05
CA PRO A 196 8.93 -5.36 -0.89
C PRO A 196 9.46 -6.63 -0.20
N ALA A 197 8.98 -6.96 1.00
CA ALA A 197 9.26 -8.22 1.67
C ALA A 197 8.39 -9.37 1.10
N ASN A 198 8.95 -10.58 0.95
CA ASN A 198 8.30 -11.73 0.31
C ASN A 198 6.89 -12.07 0.84
N THR A 199 6.66 -11.96 2.14
CA THR A 199 5.35 -12.24 2.76
C THR A 199 4.31 -11.18 2.40
N PHE A 200 4.74 -9.93 2.33
CA PHE A 200 3.88 -8.80 2.03
C PHE A 200 3.41 -8.82 0.59
N ASN A 201 4.35 -8.96 -0.36
CA ASN A 201 4.04 -9.02 -1.79
C ASN A 201 2.95 -10.05 -2.07
N LYS A 202 3.07 -11.24 -1.46
CA LYS A 202 2.09 -12.32 -1.59
C LYS A 202 0.72 -12.01 -0.99
N LEU A 203 0.65 -11.23 0.11
CA LEU A 203 -0.61 -10.80 0.70
C LEU A 203 -1.32 -9.79 -0.22
N VAL A 204 -0.61 -8.76 -0.69
CA VAL A 204 -1.20 -7.71 -1.55
C VAL A 204 -1.55 -8.22 -2.94
N ASP A 205 -0.73 -9.12 -3.50
CA ASP A 205 -1.02 -9.85 -4.75
C ASP A 205 -2.25 -10.76 -4.63
N SER A 206 -2.60 -11.21 -3.42
CA SER A 206 -3.78 -12.07 -3.21
C SER A 206 -5.09 -11.27 -3.08
N SER A 207 -4.99 -9.98 -2.76
CA SER A 207 -6.15 -9.12 -2.55
C SER A 207 -6.76 -8.66 -3.87
N PHE A 208 -8.07 -8.86 -4.01
CA PHE A 208 -8.88 -8.39 -5.13
C PHE A 208 -9.41 -6.97 -4.93
N ALA A 209 -9.05 -6.28 -3.84
CA ALA A 209 -9.56 -4.95 -3.54
C ALA A 209 -9.37 -3.98 -4.71
N ARG A 210 -10.42 -3.20 -5.01
CA ARG A 210 -10.39 -2.17 -6.06
C ARG A 210 -9.40 -1.06 -5.75
N TYR A 211 -9.29 -0.68 -4.48
CA TYR A 211 -8.44 0.41 -4.02
C TYR A 211 -7.33 -0.13 -3.13
N LYS A 212 -6.08 0.24 -3.46
CA LYS A 212 -4.89 -0.10 -2.68
C LYS A 212 -4.17 1.19 -2.34
N ILE A 213 -4.12 1.55 -1.05
CA ILE A 213 -3.49 2.78 -0.58
C ILE A 213 -2.26 2.43 0.25
N GLY A 214 -1.12 3.00 -0.10
CA GLY A 214 0.13 2.87 0.67
C GLY A 214 0.39 4.14 1.48
N LEU A 215 0.67 4.00 2.77
CA LEU A 215 1.05 5.11 3.64
C LEU A 215 2.50 4.96 4.06
N SER A 216 3.31 6.00 3.92
CA SER A 216 4.63 6.02 4.56
C SER A 216 5.18 7.45 4.71
N GLY A 217 6.06 7.65 5.70
CA GLY A 217 6.88 8.88 5.75
C GLY A 217 8.21 8.78 5.01
N THR A 218 8.63 7.56 4.66
CA THR A 218 9.93 7.29 4.03
C THR A 218 9.74 6.24 2.94
N VAL A 219 9.27 6.68 1.77
CA VAL A 219 9.11 5.79 0.61
C VAL A 219 10.45 5.22 0.16
N GLU A 220 11.51 6.02 0.19
CA GLU A 220 12.85 5.58 -0.22
C GLU A 220 13.47 4.65 0.81
N ARG A 221 13.78 3.43 0.36
CA ARG A 221 14.49 2.43 1.15
C ARG A 221 15.97 2.39 0.77
N LYS A 222 16.83 2.19 1.77
CA LYS A 222 18.27 1.95 1.58
C LYS A 222 18.58 0.74 0.70
N ASP A 223 17.70 -0.27 0.70
CA ASP A 223 17.85 -1.48 -0.11
C ASP A 223 17.27 -1.35 -1.54
N GLY A 224 16.88 -0.15 -1.98
CA GLY A 224 16.40 0.11 -3.34
C GLY A 224 15.04 -0.49 -3.71
N LYS A 225 14.43 -1.34 -2.88
CA LYS A 225 13.22 -2.10 -3.26
C LYS A 225 11.93 -1.28 -3.38
N HIS A 226 11.97 -0.01 -3.00
CA HIS A 226 10.83 0.91 -3.08
C HIS A 226 10.34 1.13 -4.51
N VAL A 227 11.17 0.84 -5.52
CA VAL A 227 10.81 0.87 -6.96
C VAL A 227 9.62 -0.02 -7.30
N MET A 228 9.34 -1.03 -6.48
CA MET A 228 8.21 -1.95 -6.67
C MET A 228 6.88 -1.42 -6.09
N LEU A 229 6.85 -0.27 -5.43
CA LEU A 229 5.60 0.19 -4.81
C LEU A 229 4.51 0.50 -5.85
N SER A 230 4.89 1.00 -7.02
CA SER A 230 3.96 1.27 -8.13
C SER A 230 3.31 0.01 -8.68
N ASP A 231 3.95 -1.16 -8.51
CA ASP A 231 3.36 -2.45 -8.87
C ASP A 231 2.05 -2.74 -8.11
N TYR A 232 1.93 -2.20 -6.89
CA TYR A 232 0.83 -2.49 -5.99
C TYR A 232 -0.15 -1.33 -5.84
N PHE A 233 0.36 -0.10 -5.73
CA PHE A 233 -0.42 1.09 -5.40
C PHE A 233 -0.67 2.01 -6.61
N GLY A 234 -0.13 1.67 -7.78
CA GLY A 234 -0.20 2.53 -8.96
C GLY A 234 0.83 3.65 -8.95
N GLN A 235 0.78 4.50 -9.97
CA GLN A 235 1.77 5.57 -10.21
C GLN A 235 1.46 6.86 -9.42
N THR A 236 0.23 7.01 -8.93
CA THR A 236 -0.19 8.22 -8.21
C THR A 236 0.50 8.30 -6.84
N ARG A 237 1.24 9.39 -6.62
CA ARG A 237 1.92 9.67 -5.35
C ARG A 237 1.58 11.07 -4.87
N PHE A 238 1.06 11.15 -3.65
CA PHE A 238 0.86 12.39 -2.93
C PHE A 238 2.03 12.62 -1.98
N ALA A 239 2.63 13.81 -2.04
CA ALA A 239 3.71 14.23 -1.14
C ALA A 239 3.34 15.58 -0.53
N PRO A 240 2.45 15.60 0.50
CA PRO A 240 2.06 16.84 1.15
C PRO A 240 3.26 17.52 1.84
N PRO A 241 3.20 18.83 2.07
CA PRO A 241 4.27 19.56 2.74
C PRO A 241 4.50 19.04 4.16
N LYS A 242 5.74 19.20 4.65
CA LYS A 242 6.06 18.94 6.05
C LYS A 242 5.40 20.02 6.90
N GLU A 243 4.68 19.60 7.93
CA GLU A 243 4.01 20.49 8.89
C GLU A 243 4.35 20.02 10.31
N ASN A 244 4.23 20.92 11.29
CA ASN A 244 4.42 20.61 12.71
C ASN A 244 5.74 19.86 12.99
N TYR A 245 6.83 20.36 12.42
CA TYR A 245 8.18 19.91 12.75
C TYR A 245 8.96 21.07 13.36
N MET A 246 9.82 20.74 14.33
CA MET A 246 10.87 21.65 14.78
C MET A 246 12.14 21.29 14.02
N GLU A 247 12.87 22.29 13.53
CA GLU A 247 14.20 22.06 13.00
C GLU A 247 15.13 21.66 14.15
N PRO A 248 15.78 20.49 14.09
CA PRO A 248 16.71 20.10 15.14
C PRO A 248 17.95 20.99 15.07
N SER A 249 18.35 21.58 16.19
CA SER A 249 19.68 22.17 16.36
C SER A 249 20.65 21.13 16.93
N ILE A 250 21.89 21.14 16.45
CA ILE A 250 22.96 20.29 16.98
C ILE A 250 23.98 21.21 17.66
N ASP A 251 24.02 21.14 18.99
CA ASP A 251 25.07 21.78 19.77
C ASP A 251 26.24 20.81 19.94
N ILE A 252 27.35 21.07 19.25
CA ILE A 252 28.57 20.28 19.39
C ILE A 252 29.37 20.85 20.58
N ILE A 253 29.35 20.15 21.70
CA ILE A 253 30.12 20.53 22.89
C ILE A 253 31.46 19.78 22.89
N GLN A 254 32.57 20.50 22.75
CA GLN A 254 33.90 19.92 22.98
C GLN A 254 34.14 19.75 24.49
N SER A 255 34.23 18.51 24.94
CA SER A 255 34.64 18.21 26.31
C SER A 255 36.10 18.58 26.53
N LYS A 256 36.39 19.25 27.66
CA LYS A 256 37.78 19.49 28.12
C LYS A 256 38.39 18.25 28.79
N ILE A 257 37.61 17.19 29.02
CA ILE A 257 38.06 15.95 29.63
C ILE A 257 38.70 15.09 28.54
N ARG A 258 40.00 14.85 28.65
CA ARG A 258 40.69 13.82 27.88
C ARG A 258 40.55 12.51 28.65
N PHE A 259 39.92 11.51 28.04
CA PHE A 259 40.00 10.14 28.53
C PHE A 259 41.39 9.61 28.16
N MET A 260 42.26 9.44 29.16
CA MET A 260 43.53 8.71 29.02
C MET A 260 43.28 7.21 28.99
#